data_AF-A0A351SPD7-F1
#
_entry.id   AF-A0A351SPD7-F1
#
_cell.length_a   1.000
_cell.length_b   1.000
_cell.length_c   1.000
_cell.angle_alpha   90.00
_cell.angle_beta   90.00
_cell.angle_gamma   90.00
#
_symmetry.space_group_name_H-M   'P 1'
#
loop_
_entity.id
_entity.type
_entity.pdbx_description
1 polymer ?
#
loop_
_entity_poly.entity_id
_entity_poly.type
_entity_poly.pdbx_seq_one_letter_code
_entity_poly.pdbx_strand_id
1 'polypeptide(L)'
;MNQEEKLKKYIKKKYYKDDRKVITLHIYDESELYNSLDSMRDTLSDEVTSYIERTTETLIPLNKVEIRIECDKNVDVDNFEKCLKVHYGIENLNYDRVEKIKKKKETFLLVVAILTLATFLFMTTLSEVRNFIVTLAIWEYIDMKIYTDEQEEIKKYIFELLDDAIVTK
;
A
#
# COMPACT_ATOMS: atom_id res chain seq x y z
N MET A 1 21.15 21.87 -17.10
CA MET A 1 20.75 20.47 -16.87
C MET A 1 21.06 20.14 -15.43
N ASN A 2 20.01 20.01 -14.61
CA ASN A 2 20.08 19.99 -13.15
C ASN A 2 20.68 18.66 -12.66
N GLN A 3 21.36 18.62 -11.51
CA GLN A 3 21.98 17.38 -11.00
C GLN A 3 20.93 16.28 -10.74
N GLU A 4 19.71 16.66 -10.34
CA GLU A 4 18.56 15.74 -10.22
C GLU A 4 18.16 15.10 -11.55
N GLU A 5 18.19 15.84 -12.66
CA GLU A 5 17.83 15.29 -13.98
C GLU A 5 18.87 14.27 -14.45
N LYS A 6 20.15 14.51 -14.12
CA LYS A 6 21.22 13.55 -14.39
C LYS A 6 21.06 12.30 -13.53
N LEU A 7 20.73 12.44 -12.24
CA LEU A 7 20.48 11.30 -11.35
C LEU A 7 19.29 10.46 -11.84
N LYS A 8 18.17 11.11 -12.18
CA LYS A 8 16.99 10.46 -12.78
C LYS A 8 17.34 9.71 -14.06
N LYS A 9 18.14 10.30 -14.97
CA LYS A 9 18.61 9.65 -16.20
C LYS A 9 19.57 8.48 -15.95
N TYR A 10 20.43 8.57 -14.93
CA TYR A 10 21.41 7.55 -14.62
C TYR A 10 20.77 6.33 -13.97
N ILE A 11 19.82 6.55 -13.05
CA ILE A 11 18.96 5.51 -12.49
C ILE A 11 18.16 4.87 -13.64
N LYS A 12 17.60 5.67 -14.56
CA LYS A 12 16.94 5.26 -15.82
C LYS A 12 17.75 4.39 -16.77
N LYS A 13 19.07 4.29 -16.66
CA LYS A 13 19.91 3.58 -17.64
C LYS A 13 20.54 2.31 -17.10
N LYS A 14 20.70 2.21 -15.77
CA LYS A 14 21.35 1.07 -15.11
C LYS A 14 20.36 0.07 -14.50
N TYR A 15 19.14 0.50 -14.18
CA TYR A 15 18.11 -0.31 -13.51
C TYR A 15 16.81 -0.48 -14.31
N TYR A 16 16.69 0.13 -15.50
CA TYR A 16 15.43 0.18 -16.28
C TYR A 16 15.59 -0.59 -17.59
N LYS A 17 15.86 -1.88 -17.50
CA LYS A 17 15.22 -2.77 -18.49
C LYS A 17 13.79 -2.95 -18.00
N ASP A 18 12.82 -3.03 -18.92
CA ASP A 18 11.48 -3.54 -18.62
C ASP A 18 11.59 -5.00 -18.15
N ASP A 19 12.16 -5.19 -16.97
CA ASP A 19 12.55 -6.48 -16.42
C ASP A 19 11.31 -7.01 -15.73
N ARG A 20 10.62 -7.94 -16.40
CA ARG A 20 9.56 -8.71 -15.77
C ARG A 20 10.17 -9.54 -14.65
N LYS A 21 9.67 -9.37 -13.44
CA LYS A 21 10.04 -10.21 -12.30
C LYS A 21 9.04 -11.33 -12.20
N VAL A 22 9.55 -12.55 -12.33
CA VAL A 22 8.74 -13.77 -12.26
C VAL A 22 8.73 -14.26 -10.82
N ILE A 23 7.55 -14.34 -10.24
CA ILE A 23 7.29 -14.96 -8.94
C ILE A 23 6.76 -16.37 -9.24
N THR A 24 7.50 -17.41 -8.85
CA THR A 24 7.08 -18.80 -9.10
C THR A 24 6.40 -19.37 -7.87
N LEU A 25 5.17 -19.84 -8.04
CA LEU A 25 4.41 -20.59 -7.06
C LEU A 25 4.54 -22.08 -7.37
N HIS A 26 5.16 -22.84 -6.47
CA HIS A 26 5.24 -24.29 -6.57
C HIS A 26 4.13 -24.90 -5.71
N ILE A 27 3.14 -25.55 -6.34
CA ILE A 27 1.99 -26.14 -5.66
C ILE A 27 1.77 -27.58 -6.11
N TYR A 28 1.30 -28.43 -5.20
CA TYR A 28 1.01 -29.84 -5.52
C TYR A 28 -0.44 -30.04 -5.95
N ASP A 29 -1.35 -29.26 -5.37
CA ASP A 29 -2.76 -29.25 -5.71
C ASP A 29 -3.29 -27.82 -5.90
N GLU A 30 -4.26 -27.68 -6.80
CA GLU A 30 -4.97 -26.41 -7.02
C GLU A 30 -5.67 -25.91 -5.75
N SER A 31 -6.08 -26.80 -4.84
CA SER A 31 -6.68 -26.40 -3.56
C SER A 31 -5.76 -25.57 -2.67
N GLU A 32 -4.44 -25.63 -2.87
CA GLU A 32 -3.46 -24.85 -2.08
C GLU A 32 -3.50 -23.36 -2.43
N LEU A 33 -3.98 -23.01 -3.63
CA LEU A 33 -4.10 -21.61 -4.07
C LEU A 33 -5.23 -20.86 -3.38
N TYR A 34 -6.23 -21.60 -2.90
CA TYR A 34 -7.49 -21.04 -2.42
C TYR A 34 -7.67 -21.33 -0.94
N ASN A 35 -8.51 -20.54 -0.29
CA ASN A 35 -8.83 -20.78 1.10
C ASN A 35 -9.58 -22.13 1.25
N SER A 36 -9.08 -23.01 2.12
CA SER A 36 -9.70 -24.33 2.36
C SER A 36 -11.15 -24.27 2.86
N LEU A 37 -11.54 -23.15 3.47
CA LEU A 37 -12.92 -22.89 3.94
C LEU A 37 -13.81 -22.29 2.85
N ASP A 38 -13.22 -21.88 1.72
CA ASP A 38 -13.93 -21.31 0.59
C ASP A 38 -14.21 -22.38 -0.46
N SER A 39 -15.41 -22.95 -0.36
CA SER A 39 -15.89 -23.94 -1.34
C SER A 39 -16.04 -23.37 -2.76
N MET A 40 -16.15 -22.05 -2.91
CA MET A 40 -16.32 -21.40 -4.22
C MET A 40 -14.99 -21.03 -4.87
N ARG A 41 -13.86 -21.10 -4.14
CA ARG A 41 -12.52 -20.72 -4.62
C ARG A 41 -12.48 -19.28 -5.14
N ASP A 42 -13.17 -18.40 -4.43
CA ASP A 42 -13.25 -16.95 -4.71
C ASP A 42 -12.17 -16.17 -3.93
N THR A 43 -11.56 -16.79 -2.92
CA THR A 43 -10.55 -16.21 -2.04
C THR A 43 -9.24 -16.99 -2.09
N LEU A 44 -8.14 -16.24 -2.18
CA LEU A 44 -6.79 -16.79 -2.13
C LEU A 44 -6.45 -17.30 -0.73
N SER A 45 -5.57 -18.30 -0.66
CA SER A 45 -5.05 -18.77 0.63
C SER A 45 -4.12 -17.73 1.27
N ASP A 46 -4.17 -17.62 2.60
CA ASP A 46 -3.35 -16.67 3.36
C ASP A 46 -1.84 -16.93 3.18
N GLU A 47 -1.46 -18.19 2.92
CA GLU A 47 -0.07 -18.57 2.66
C GLU A 47 0.42 -18.04 1.31
N VAL A 48 -0.40 -18.15 0.27
CA VAL A 48 -0.08 -17.67 -1.08
C VAL A 48 -0.04 -16.15 -1.11
N THR A 49 -1.02 -15.46 -0.52
CA THR A 49 -1.03 -13.99 -0.44
C THR A 49 0.20 -13.48 0.32
N SER A 50 0.51 -14.06 1.49
CA SER A 50 1.68 -13.68 2.28
C SER A 50 2.99 -13.90 1.53
N TYR A 51 3.12 -14.98 0.76
CA TYR A 51 4.31 -15.26 -0.03
C TYR A 51 4.49 -14.26 -1.17
N ILE A 52 3.42 -13.98 -1.92
CA ILE A 52 3.43 -13.02 -3.02
C ILE A 52 3.79 -11.63 -2.50
N GLU A 53 3.20 -11.18 -1.39
CA GLU A 53 3.49 -9.88 -0.77
C GLU A 53 4.96 -9.75 -0.37
N ARG A 54 5.48 -10.70 0.40
CA ARG A 54 6.89 -10.71 0.84
C ARG A 54 7.87 -10.70 -0.32
N THR A 55 7.55 -11.42 -1.39
CA THR A 55 8.40 -11.45 -2.59
C THR A 55 8.36 -10.10 -3.31
N THR A 56 7.19 -9.47 -3.34
CA THR A 56 6.93 -8.19 -4.01
C THR A 56 7.51 -7.00 -3.23
N GLU A 57 7.62 -7.07 -1.90
CA GLU A 57 8.27 -6.05 -1.05
C GLU A 57 9.70 -5.71 -1.52
N THR A 58 10.39 -6.66 -2.13
CA THR A 58 11.77 -6.48 -2.61
C THR A 58 11.87 -5.84 -4.00
N LEU A 59 10.74 -5.55 -4.66
CA LEU A 59 10.68 -5.09 -6.04
C LEU A 59 10.73 -3.55 -6.15
N ILE A 60 11.35 -3.08 -7.24
CA ILE A 60 11.54 -1.66 -7.54
C ILE A 60 10.29 -1.11 -8.26
N PRO A 61 9.90 0.18 -8.03
CA PRO A 61 8.76 0.94 -8.60
C PRO A 61 8.32 0.77 -10.06
N LEU A 62 9.08 0.07 -10.90
CA LEU A 62 8.86 -0.02 -12.34
C LEU A 62 8.93 -1.45 -12.87
N ASN A 63 9.04 -2.45 -11.99
CA ASN A 63 9.04 -3.84 -12.37
C ASN A 63 7.61 -4.29 -12.70
N LYS A 64 7.43 -4.98 -13.82
CA LYS A 64 6.19 -5.73 -14.07
C LYS A 64 6.28 -7.07 -13.36
N VAL A 65 5.23 -7.47 -12.67
CA VAL A 65 5.16 -8.76 -11.98
C VAL A 65 4.49 -9.78 -12.90
N GLU A 66 5.12 -10.95 -13.03
CA GLU A 66 4.53 -12.13 -13.65
C GLU A 66 4.49 -13.23 -12.61
N ILE A 67 3.31 -13.79 -12.33
CA ILE A 67 3.16 -14.90 -11.39
C ILE A 67 3.07 -16.19 -12.20
N ARG A 68 4.04 -17.08 -12.04
CA ARG A 68 4.05 -18.40 -12.69
C ARG A 68 3.61 -19.48 -11.71
N ILE A 69 2.61 -20.28 -12.08
CA ILE A 69 2.12 -21.40 -11.28
C ILE A 69 2.69 -22.71 -11.81
N GLU A 70 3.63 -23.29 -11.09
CA GLU A 70 4.17 -24.61 -11.39
C GLU A 70 3.38 -25.69 -10.63
N CYS A 71 2.59 -26.45 -11.39
CA CYS A 71 1.80 -27.56 -10.89
C CYS A 71 1.72 -28.69 -11.92
N ASP A 72 1.92 -29.93 -11.49
CA ASP A 72 1.77 -31.12 -12.34
C ASP A 72 0.32 -31.33 -12.80
N LYS A 73 -0.66 -30.82 -12.02
CA LYS A 73 -2.09 -30.91 -12.32
C LYS A 73 -2.56 -29.73 -13.15
N ASN A 74 -3.75 -29.85 -13.74
CA ASN A 74 -4.37 -28.72 -14.41
C ASN A 74 -4.87 -27.71 -13.37
N VAL A 75 -4.60 -26.43 -13.61
CA VAL A 75 -4.94 -25.32 -12.70
C VAL A 75 -5.70 -24.30 -13.51
N ASP A 76 -6.80 -23.78 -12.95
CA ASP A 76 -7.55 -22.69 -13.55
C ASP A 76 -6.82 -21.36 -13.32
N VAL A 77 -5.94 -21.00 -14.25
CA VAL A 77 -5.16 -19.76 -14.24
C VAL A 77 -6.08 -18.53 -14.32
N ASP A 78 -7.17 -18.62 -15.08
CA ASP A 78 -8.10 -17.51 -15.27
C ASP A 78 -8.87 -17.22 -13.97
N ASN A 79 -9.24 -18.26 -13.21
CA ASN A 79 -9.86 -18.09 -11.90
C ASN A 79 -8.88 -17.50 -10.89
N PHE A 80 -7.63 -17.98 -10.87
CA PHE A 80 -6.60 -17.43 -9.99
C PHE A 80 -6.31 -15.95 -10.30
N GLU A 81 -6.18 -15.58 -11.58
CA GLU A 81 -5.97 -14.19 -11.99
C GLU A 81 -7.14 -13.28 -11.56
N LYS A 82 -8.38 -13.76 -11.66
CA LYS A 82 -9.56 -13.02 -11.16
C LYS A 82 -9.49 -12.83 -9.65
N CYS A 83 -9.20 -13.90 -8.90
CA CYS A 83 -9.12 -13.83 -7.43
C CYS A 83 -8.03 -12.86 -6.99
N LEU A 84 -6.87 -12.87 -7.66
CA LEU A 84 -5.75 -11.96 -7.41
C LEU A 84 -6.16 -10.50 -7.60
N LYS A 85 -6.76 -10.16 -8.75
CA LYS A 85 -7.22 -8.80 -9.06
C LYS A 85 -8.31 -8.32 -8.12
N VAL A 86 -9.26 -9.19 -7.78
CA VAL A 86 -10.33 -8.84 -6.83
C VAL A 86 -9.74 -8.57 -5.45
N HIS A 87 -8.86 -9.43 -4.96
CA HIS A 87 -8.24 -9.28 -3.64
C HIS A 87 -7.46 -7.96 -3.54
N TYR A 88 -6.47 -7.75 -4.40
CA TYR A 88 -5.62 -6.55 -4.34
C TYR A 88 -6.34 -5.28 -4.80
N GLY A 89 -7.33 -5.38 -5.69
CA GLY A 89 -8.21 -4.27 -6.04
C GLY A 89 -9.07 -3.81 -4.85
N ILE A 90 -9.60 -4.72 -4.04
CA ILE A 90 -10.32 -4.39 -2.81
C ILE A 90 -9.38 -3.75 -1.78
N GLU A 91 -8.18 -4.31 -1.59
CA GLU A 91 -7.18 -3.75 -0.67
C GLU A 91 -6.76 -2.33 -1.07
N ASN A 92 -6.52 -2.08 -2.36
CA ASN A 92 -6.26 -0.75 -2.90
C ASN A 92 -7.40 0.25 -2.60
N LEU A 93 -8.65 -0.15 -2.84
CA LEU A 93 -9.81 0.69 -2.55
C LEU A 93 -9.98 0.96 -1.05
N ASN A 94 -9.71 -0.02 -0.21
CA ASN A 94 -9.73 0.12 1.24
C ASN A 94 -8.64 1.09 1.71
N TYR A 95 -7.42 0.94 1.20
CA TYR A 95 -6.32 1.85 1.50
C TYR A 95 -6.66 3.30 1.12
N ASP A 96 -7.15 3.53 -0.09
CA ASP A 96 -7.56 4.86 -0.56
C ASP A 96 -8.67 5.48 0.32
N ARG A 97 -9.60 4.66 0.82
CA ARG A 97 -10.64 5.10 1.75
C ARG A 97 -10.02 5.54 3.08
N VAL A 98 -9.11 4.75 3.64
CA VAL A 98 -8.41 5.06 4.89
C VAL A 98 -7.57 6.34 4.74
N GLU A 99 -6.85 6.48 3.63
CA GLU A 99 -6.04 7.67 3.32
C GLU A 99 -6.90 8.95 3.25
N LYS A 100 -8.08 8.88 2.61
CA LYS A 100 -9.04 10.00 2.58
C LYS A 100 -9.55 10.37 3.98
N ILE A 101 -9.82 9.37 4.83
CA ILE A 101 -10.26 9.63 6.21
C ILE A 101 -9.13 10.30 7.00
N LYS A 102 -7.88 9.86 6.83
CA LYS A 102 -6.70 10.46 7.46
C LYS A 102 -6.53 11.92 7.04
N LYS A 103 -6.53 12.22 5.74
CA LYS A 103 -6.44 13.61 5.22
C LYS A 103 -7.55 14.52 5.75
N LYS A 104 -8.77 14.00 5.89
CA LYS A 104 -9.89 14.75 6.49
C LYS A 104 -9.63 15.07 7.96
N LYS A 105 -9.11 14.12 8.74
CA LYS A 105 -8.72 14.34 10.15
C LYS A 105 -7.59 15.38 10.27
N GLU A 106 -6.56 15.29 9.44
CA GLU A 106 -5.46 16.28 9.40
C GLU A 106 -5.99 17.69 9.10
N THR A 107 -6.86 17.81 8.09
CA THR A 107 -7.48 19.07 7.72
C THR A 107 -8.33 19.64 8.86
N PHE A 108 -9.12 18.79 9.52
CA PHE A 108 -9.94 19.18 10.66
C PHE A 108 -9.09 19.71 11.81
N LEU A 109 -8.02 19.00 12.20
CA LEU A 109 -7.09 19.44 13.25
C LEU A 109 -6.42 20.77 12.89
N LEU A 110 -6.03 20.95 11.64
CA LEU A 110 -5.45 22.21 11.16
C LEU A 110 -6.45 23.37 11.25
N VAL A 111 -7.71 23.13 10.89
CA VAL A 111 -8.79 24.13 11.05
C VAL A 111 -9.01 24.47 12.53
N VAL A 112 -9.06 23.47 13.42
CA VAL A 112 -9.16 23.69 14.86
C VAL A 112 -7.98 24.52 15.37
N ALA A 113 -6.75 24.21 14.96
CA ALA A 113 -5.56 24.96 15.34
C ALA A 113 -5.63 26.43 14.88
N ILE A 114 -6.06 26.69 13.64
CA ILE A 114 -6.23 28.05 13.10
C ILE A 114 -7.34 28.82 13.83
N LEU A 115 -8.50 28.20 14.07
CA LEU A 115 -9.59 28.84 14.81
C LEU A 115 -9.16 29.19 16.24
N THR A 116 -8.42 28.29 16.88
CA THR A 116 -7.85 28.53 18.20
C THR A 116 -6.89 29.72 18.15
N LEU A 117 -5.95 29.77 17.18
CA LEU A 117 -5.07 30.92 16.93
C LEU A 117 -5.82 32.24 16.73
N ALA A 118 -6.92 32.23 15.95
CA ALA A 118 -7.74 33.40 15.69
C ALA A 118 -8.48 33.90 16.94
N THR A 119 -9.01 32.98 17.76
CA THR A 119 -9.69 33.36 19.03
C THR A 119 -8.73 34.01 20.03
N PHE A 120 -7.43 33.74 19.93
CA PHE A 120 -6.41 34.36 20.78
C PHE A 120 -6.07 35.81 20.43
N LEU A 121 -6.40 36.31 19.23
CA LEU A 121 -6.27 37.74 18.90
C LEU A 121 -7.18 38.63 19.77
N PHE A 122 -8.15 38.03 20.46
CA PHE A 122 -9.20 38.73 21.20
C PHE A 122 -9.25 38.36 22.71
N MET A 123 -8.33 37.54 23.23
CA MET A 123 -8.32 37.11 24.65
C MET A 123 -7.02 37.50 25.39
N THR A 124 -7.15 38.11 26.57
CA THR A 124 -6.02 38.65 27.34
C THR A 124 -5.47 37.77 28.47
N THR A 125 -6.18 36.71 28.91
CA THR A 125 -5.68 35.82 29.98
C THR A 125 -6.27 34.41 29.93
N LEU A 126 -5.44 33.40 29.56
CA LEU A 126 -5.60 31.95 29.84
C LEU A 126 -4.41 31.16 29.23
N SER A 127 -3.21 31.35 29.78
CA SER A 127 -1.96 30.82 29.17
C SER A 127 -1.78 29.30 29.31
N GLU A 128 -2.32 28.68 30.35
CA GLU A 128 -2.14 27.25 30.64
C GLU A 128 -3.03 26.36 29.75
N VAL A 129 -4.31 26.74 29.59
CA VAL A 129 -5.23 26.07 28.66
C VAL A 129 -4.72 26.21 27.22
N ARG A 130 -4.12 27.36 26.88
CA ARG A 130 -3.46 27.60 25.59
C ARG A 130 -2.31 26.63 25.35
N ASN A 131 -1.41 26.49 26.32
CA ASN A 131 -0.27 25.58 26.18
C ASN A 131 -0.75 24.12 26.08
N PHE A 132 -1.76 23.73 26.85
CA PHE A 132 -2.33 22.38 26.80
C PHE A 132 -2.94 22.04 25.43
N ILE A 133 -3.77 22.91 24.84
CA ILE A 133 -4.40 22.68 23.53
C ILE A 133 -3.35 22.64 22.41
N VAL A 134 -2.39 23.56 22.42
CA VAL A 134 -1.31 23.58 21.41
C VAL A 134 -0.43 22.33 21.54
N THR A 135 -0.09 21.92 22.76
CA THR A 135 0.68 20.70 23.00
C THR A 135 -0.10 19.45 22.58
N LEU A 136 -1.41 19.37 22.83
CA LEU A 136 -2.27 18.28 22.34
C LEU A 136 -2.29 18.23 20.82
N ALA A 137 -2.53 19.37 20.15
CA ALA A 137 -2.57 19.44 18.69
C ALA A 137 -1.22 19.08 18.04
N ILE A 138 -0.10 19.50 18.65
CA ILE A 138 1.25 19.12 18.21
C ILE A 138 1.46 17.62 18.41
N TRP A 139 1.08 17.06 19.56
CA TRP A 139 1.19 15.62 19.81
C TRP A 139 0.33 14.79 18.86
N GLU A 140 -0.91 15.19 18.60
CA GLU A 140 -1.79 14.53 17.62
C GLU A 140 -1.22 14.63 16.19
N TYR A 141 -0.63 15.76 15.83
CA TYR A 141 0.04 15.93 14.54
C TYR A 141 1.29 15.05 14.42
N ILE A 142 2.11 15.00 15.47
CA ILE A 142 3.29 14.15 15.56
C ILE A 142 2.87 12.67 15.51
N ASP A 143 1.86 12.27 16.27
CA ASP A 143 1.33 10.91 16.29
C ASP A 143 0.81 10.52 14.90
N MET A 144 0.04 11.38 14.23
CA MET A 144 -0.42 11.13 12.85
C MET A 144 0.70 11.05 11.81
N LYS A 145 1.75 11.89 11.94
CA LYS A 145 2.87 11.90 11.01
C LYS A 145 3.81 10.71 11.23
N ILE A 146 4.09 10.37 12.48
CA ILE A 146 4.90 9.20 12.85
C ILE A 146 4.17 7.89 12.53
N TYR A 147 2.83 7.85 12.60
CA TYR A 147 2.02 6.70 12.16
C TYR A 147 1.89 6.56 10.63
N THR A 148 2.43 7.48 9.82
CA THR A 148 2.54 7.25 8.36
C THR A 148 3.84 6.51 8.12
N ASP A 149 3.79 5.22 8.36
CA ASP A 149 4.94 4.34 8.21
C ASP A 149 5.31 4.25 6.73
N GLU A 150 6.61 4.23 6.41
CA GLU A 150 7.12 3.82 5.08
C GLU A 150 6.48 2.48 4.65
N GLN A 151 6.09 1.64 5.61
CA GLN A 151 5.38 0.39 5.40
C GLN A 151 4.00 0.56 4.74
N GLU A 152 3.25 1.61 5.05
CA GLU A 152 1.93 1.84 4.44
C GLU A 152 2.07 2.25 2.97
N GLU A 153 3.07 3.08 2.65
CA GLU A 153 3.37 3.45 1.26
C GLU A 153 3.88 2.26 0.45
N ILE A 154 4.74 1.42 1.05
CA ILE A 154 5.22 0.17 0.45
C ILE A 154 4.06 -0.79 0.19
N LYS A 155 3.12 -0.94 1.13
CA LYS A 155 1.93 -1.79 0.95
C LYS A 155 1.03 -1.33 -0.19
N LYS A 156 0.71 -0.02 -0.25
CA LYS A 156 -0.07 0.53 -1.37
C LYS A 156 0.60 0.23 -2.70
N TYR A 157 1.90 0.46 -2.76
CA TYR A 157 2.69 0.20 -3.96
C TYR A 157 2.67 -1.30 -4.37
N ILE A 158 2.80 -2.21 -3.40
CA ILE A 158 2.72 -3.66 -3.65
C ILE A 158 1.34 -4.04 -4.21
N PHE A 159 0.28 -3.50 -3.63
CA PHE A 159 -1.08 -3.79 -4.09
C PHE A 159 -1.34 -3.27 -5.50
N GLU A 160 -0.86 -2.08 -5.85
CA GLU A 160 -0.91 -1.55 -7.23
C GLU A 160 -0.14 -2.44 -8.21
N LEU A 161 1.05 -2.94 -7.84
CA LEU A 161 1.81 -3.87 -8.67
C LEU A 161 1.09 -5.19 -8.92
N LEU A 162 0.45 -5.73 -7.88
CA LEU A 162 -0.17 -7.05 -7.92
C LEU A 162 -1.53 -7.04 -8.63
N ASP A 163 -2.25 -5.93 -8.60
CA ASP A 163 -3.47 -5.73 -9.39
C ASP A 163 -3.18 -5.79 -10.90
N ASP A 164 -2.01 -5.29 -11.33
CA ASP A 164 -1.54 -5.31 -12.72
C ASP A 164 -0.73 -6.58 -13.09
N ALA A 165 -0.59 -7.56 -12.19
CA ALA A 165 0.21 -8.75 -12.43
C ALA A 165 -0.41 -9.66 -13.50
N ILE A 166 0.46 -10.26 -14.32
CA ILE A 166 0.05 -11.27 -15.32
C ILE A 166 0.31 -12.65 -14.72
N VAL A 167 -0.68 -13.55 -14.83
CA VAL A 167 -0.53 -14.93 -14.35
C VAL A 167 -0.28 -15.86 -15.54
N THR A 168 0.71 -16.74 -15.40
CA THR A 168 1.06 -17.78 -16.37
C THR A 168 1.21 -19.14 -15.69
N LYS A 169 1.11 -20.22 -16.47
CA LYS A 169 1.42 -21.59 -16.05
C LYS A 169 2.74 -22.03 -16.64
#